data_AF-A0A7S3DNT0-F1
#
_entry.id   AF-A0A7S3DNT0-F1
#
_cell.length_a   1.000
_cell.length_b   1.000
_cell.length_c   1.000
_cell.angle_alpha   90.00
_cell.angle_beta   90.00
_cell.angle_gamma   90.00
#
_symmetry.space_group_name_H-M   'P 1'
#
loop_
_entity.id
_entity.type
_entity.pdbx_description
1 polymer ?
#
loop_
_entity_poly.entity_id
_entity_poly.type
_entity_poly.pdbx_seq_one_letter_code
_entity_poly.pdbx_strand_id
1 'polypeptide(L)'
;RGTTDPEIHVISRHAWREQQFDTHPDWMMDGSAAQRSREAGGAGFPACRHEFAQLTTPQERRQVIARERIPGTVTAAVHRGKDGLAHAIQQGRVQFHQEQVVGIHPAATESHHDNDNPLHCLQLQSGQRLHVDQVWLATGFERHAPGGQVVHHDLMQEAGLPVSDYCGYPLVNAHLEWTHNHHPQQGKGRIFVMGGLAELELGPSARNIAGARLAAERIVAAGVQPT
;
A
#
# COMPACT_ATOMS: atom_id res chain seq x y z
N ARG A 1 -3.42 35.70 -21.26
CA ARG A 1 -3.84 35.52 -19.85
C ARG A 1 -2.56 35.43 -19.05
N GLY A 2 -2.31 36.40 -18.16
CA GLY A 2 -1.15 36.32 -17.27
C GLY A 2 -1.28 35.05 -16.45
N THR A 3 -0.31 34.15 -16.57
CA THR A 3 -0.28 32.90 -15.83
C THR A 3 0.06 33.23 -14.39
N THR A 4 -0.95 33.50 -13.57
CA THR A 4 -0.79 33.41 -12.12
C THR A 4 -0.47 31.96 -11.79
N ASP A 5 0.60 31.74 -11.02
CA ASP A 5 0.91 30.39 -10.54
C ASP A 5 -0.29 29.83 -9.78
N PRO A 6 -0.65 28.55 -9.98
CA PRO A 6 -1.79 27.95 -9.32
C PRO A 6 -1.55 27.90 -7.80
N GLU A 7 -2.61 28.16 -7.03
CA GLU A 7 -2.61 27.91 -5.59
C GLU A 7 -2.74 26.41 -5.33
N ILE A 8 -1.74 25.82 -4.65
CA ILE A 8 -1.69 24.37 -4.42
C ILE A 8 -1.84 24.07 -2.93
N HIS A 9 -2.87 23.31 -2.59
CA HIS A 9 -3.09 22.77 -1.26
C HIS A 9 -2.77 21.27 -1.25
N VAL A 10 -1.93 20.84 -0.31
CA VAL A 10 -1.71 19.42 -0.03
C VAL A 10 -2.27 19.10 1.34
N ILE A 11 -3.25 18.21 1.38
CA ILE A 11 -3.94 17.82 2.62
C ILE A 11 -3.56 16.37 2.96
N SER A 12 -3.05 16.13 4.16
CA SER A 12 -2.67 14.80 4.63
C SER A 12 -3.02 14.62 6.10
N ARG A 13 -3.56 13.45 6.45
CA ARG A 13 -3.82 13.08 7.85
C ARG A 13 -2.54 12.89 8.68
N HIS A 14 -1.40 12.79 8.02
CA HIS A 14 -0.11 12.50 8.66
C HIS A 14 0.94 13.52 8.23
N ALA A 15 1.83 13.87 9.15
CA ALA A 15 3.08 14.53 8.83
C ALA A 15 3.86 13.72 7.79
N TRP A 16 4.64 14.40 6.95
CA TRP A 16 5.52 13.72 6.03
C TRP A 16 6.70 13.09 6.74
N ARG A 17 7.08 11.93 6.25
CA ARG A 17 8.22 11.16 6.73
C ARG A 17 9.11 10.89 5.54
N GLU A 18 10.29 11.47 5.54
CA GLU A 18 11.24 11.15 4.49
C GLU A 18 11.72 9.71 4.67
N GLN A 19 11.28 8.83 3.79
CA GLN A 19 11.63 7.42 3.79
C GLN A 19 11.51 6.87 2.37
N GLN A 20 12.46 6.01 1.99
CA GLN A 20 12.49 5.43 0.65
C GLN A 20 11.29 4.50 0.38
N PHE A 21 10.79 3.86 1.42
CA PHE A 21 9.70 2.90 1.35
C PHE A 21 8.69 3.15 2.48
N ASP A 22 7.47 2.69 2.28
CA ASP A 22 6.39 2.73 3.26
C ASP A 22 6.46 1.60 4.30
N THR A 23 7.57 0.85 4.34
CA THR A 23 7.88 -0.11 5.40
C THR A 23 9.40 -0.20 5.58
N HIS A 24 9.88 -0.78 6.68
CA HIS A 24 11.31 -0.90 6.95
C HIS A 24 11.98 -1.85 5.93
N PRO A 25 13.18 -1.55 5.41
CA PRO A 25 13.89 -2.41 4.44
C PRO A 25 14.12 -3.85 4.90
N ASP A 26 14.14 -4.11 6.21
CA ASP A 26 14.27 -5.48 6.75
C ASP A 26 13.16 -6.42 6.27
N TRP A 27 11.97 -5.89 6.00
CA TRP A 27 10.86 -6.65 5.42
C TRP A 27 11.09 -7.06 3.96
N MET A 28 12.05 -6.42 3.29
CA MET A 28 12.32 -6.56 1.86
C MET A 28 13.48 -7.51 1.54
N MET A 29 14.18 -8.03 2.55
CA MET A 29 15.32 -8.91 2.33
C MET A 29 14.89 -10.21 1.63
N ASP A 30 15.55 -10.53 0.52
CA ASP A 30 15.34 -11.74 -0.28
C ASP A 30 16.30 -12.88 0.14
N GLY A 31 16.10 -14.08 -0.41
CA GLY A 31 16.93 -15.24 -0.05
C GLY A 31 18.41 -15.03 -0.35
N SER A 32 18.73 -14.40 -1.48
CA SER A 32 20.11 -14.10 -1.87
C SER A 32 20.79 -13.10 -0.93
N ALA A 33 20.07 -12.08 -0.48
CA ALA A 33 20.55 -11.10 0.48
C ALA A 33 20.75 -11.71 1.86
N ALA A 34 19.82 -12.58 2.30
CA ALA A 34 19.98 -13.33 3.54
C ALA A 34 21.19 -14.28 3.49
N GLN A 35 21.45 -14.93 2.36
CA GLN A 35 22.64 -15.76 2.19
C GLN A 35 23.92 -14.94 2.29
N ARG A 36 24.03 -13.82 1.57
CA ARG A 36 25.19 -12.92 1.65
C ARG A 36 25.42 -12.38 3.07
N SER A 37 24.33 -12.09 3.79
CA SER A 37 24.39 -11.70 5.20
C SER A 37 25.08 -12.79 6.04
N ARG A 38 24.72 -14.07 5.88
CA ARG A 38 25.36 -15.19 6.57
C ARG A 38 26.82 -15.38 6.18
N GLU A 39 27.14 -15.29 4.89
CA GLU A 39 28.52 -15.40 4.38
C GLU A 39 29.43 -14.31 4.95
N ALA A 40 28.88 -13.13 5.24
CA ALA A 40 29.57 -12.02 5.90
C ALA A 40 29.56 -12.11 7.44
N GLY A 41 29.09 -13.22 8.04
CA GLY A 41 29.03 -13.42 9.49
C GLY A 41 27.77 -12.87 10.18
N GLY A 42 26.77 -12.42 9.42
CA GLY A 42 25.47 -11.98 9.93
C GLY A 42 24.47 -13.12 10.17
N ALA A 43 23.31 -12.79 10.75
CA ALA A 43 22.28 -13.78 11.11
C ALA A 43 21.44 -14.29 9.92
N GLY A 44 21.59 -13.69 8.72
CA GLY A 44 20.72 -13.94 7.58
C GLY A 44 19.51 -13.01 7.57
N PHE A 45 18.30 -13.59 7.56
CA PHE A 45 17.07 -12.79 7.58
C PHE A 45 16.95 -11.97 8.89
N PRO A 46 16.35 -10.77 8.84
CA PRO A 46 16.14 -9.96 10.04
C PRO A 46 15.16 -10.61 11.02
N ALA A 47 15.25 -10.24 12.31
CA ALA A 47 14.40 -10.77 13.37
C ALA A 47 12.90 -10.62 13.07
N CYS A 48 12.47 -9.47 12.52
CA CYS A 48 11.08 -9.22 12.19
C CYS A 48 10.50 -10.25 11.20
N ARG A 49 11.31 -10.77 10.27
CA ARG A 49 10.90 -11.81 9.32
C ARG A 49 10.74 -13.16 10.01
N HIS A 50 11.61 -13.47 10.98
CA HIS A 50 11.53 -14.69 11.78
C HIS A 50 10.32 -14.68 12.71
N GLU A 51 10.10 -13.57 13.42
CA GLU A 51 8.95 -13.38 14.30
C GLU A 51 7.63 -13.45 13.52
N PHE A 52 7.55 -12.81 12.36
CA PHE A 52 6.35 -12.86 11.52
C PHE A 52 6.04 -14.28 11.03
N ALA A 53 7.06 -15.05 10.64
CA ALA A 53 6.89 -16.43 10.20
C ALA A 53 6.36 -17.36 11.30
N GLN A 54 6.58 -17.03 12.57
CA GLN A 54 6.10 -17.79 13.72
C GLN A 54 4.63 -17.50 14.06
N LEU A 55 4.05 -16.41 13.54
CA LEU A 55 2.64 -16.09 13.77
C LEU A 55 1.75 -17.12 13.08
N THR A 56 0.77 -17.65 13.80
CA THR A 56 -0.12 -18.70 13.29
C THR A 56 -1.50 -18.16 12.93
N THR A 57 -1.92 -17.02 13.47
CA THR A 57 -3.26 -16.47 13.21
C THR A 57 -3.23 -15.38 12.12
N PRO A 58 -4.23 -15.35 11.22
CA PRO A 58 -4.38 -14.25 10.26
C PRO A 58 -4.54 -12.88 10.93
N GLN A 59 -5.19 -12.83 12.10
CA GLN A 59 -5.39 -11.59 12.85
C GLN A 59 -4.07 -10.97 13.30
N GLU A 60 -3.18 -11.73 13.93
CA GLU A 60 -1.86 -11.24 14.35
C GLU A 60 -1.04 -10.79 13.15
N ARG A 61 -1.04 -11.58 12.07
CA ARG A 61 -0.36 -11.23 10.81
C ARG A 61 -0.87 -9.90 10.26
N ARG A 62 -2.19 -9.68 10.22
CA ARG A 62 -2.79 -8.40 9.79
C ARG A 62 -2.41 -7.23 10.70
N GLN A 63 -2.36 -7.44 12.01
CA GLN A 63 -1.97 -6.39 12.96
C GLN A 63 -0.52 -5.98 12.74
N VAL A 64 0.40 -6.93 12.53
CA VAL A 64 1.79 -6.62 12.18
C VAL A 64 1.85 -5.87 10.85
N ILE A 65 1.18 -6.36 9.80
CA ILE A 65 1.17 -5.68 8.49
C ILE A 65 0.69 -4.24 8.59
N ALA A 66 -0.39 -3.99 9.35
CA ALA A 66 -0.92 -2.65 9.54
C ALA A 66 0.04 -1.74 10.32
N ARG A 67 0.73 -2.27 11.34
CA ARG A 67 1.68 -1.52 12.17
C ARG A 67 2.96 -1.15 11.42
N GLU A 68 3.47 -2.05 10.62
CA GLU A 68 4.77 -1.92 9.94
C GLU A 68 4.68 -1.10 8.64
N ARG A 69 3.47 -0.77 8.18
CA ARG A 69 3.23 0.14 7.06
C ARG A 69 3.11 1.57 7.58
N ILE A 70 4.03 2.41 7.12
CA ILE A 70 4.26 3.76 7.61
C ILE A 70 3.59 4.74 6.64
N PRO A 71 2.44 5.35 7.01
CA PRO A 71 1.78 6.33 6.16
C PRO A 71 2.55 7.66 6.15
N GLY A 72 2.30 8.47 5.11
CA GLY A 72 2.92 9.78 4.94
C GLY A 72 4.38 9.72 4.48
N THR A 73 4.83 8.58 3.97
CA THR A 73 6.21 8.44 3.48
C THR A 73 6.40 9.15 2.13
N VAL A 74 7.54 9.84 2.00
CA VAL A 74 7.97 10.54 0.80
C VAL A 74 9.44 10.25 0.56
N THR A 75 9.83 9.98 -0.68
CA THR A 75 11.24 9.68 -0.99
C THR A 75 12.08 10.95 -0.94
N ALA A 76 13.39 10.81 -0.67
CA ALA A 76 14.31 11.94 -0.65
C ALA A 76 14.31 12.71 -1.98
N ALA A 77 14.14 12.02 -3.11
CA ALA A 77 14.10 12.63 -4.44
C ALA A 77 12.86 13.53 -4.65
N VAL A 78 11.74 13.23 -4.01
CA VAL A 78 10.53 14.07 -4.06
C VAL A 78 10.58 15.16 -2.98
N HIS A 79 11.15 14.86 -1.82
CA HIS A 79 11.12 15.77 -0.68
C HIS A 79 12.17 16.89 -0.77
N ARG A 80 13.40 16.55 -1.17
CA ARG A 80 14.58 17.44 -1.13
C ARG A 80 14.82 18.13 -2.47
N GLY A 81 15.69 19.15 -2.44
CA GLY A 81 16.13 19.89 -3.63
C GLY A 81 15.29 21.14 -3.91
N LYS A 82 15.71 21.91 -4.92
CA LYS A 82 15.05 23.17 -5.32
C LYS A 82 13.66 22.95 -5.91
N ASP A 83 13.45 21.81 -6.56
CA ASP A 83 12.15 21.40 -7.07
C ASP A 83 11.42 20.46 -6.09
N GLY A 84 12.01 20.24 -4.92
CA GLY A 84 11.48 19.35 -3.89
C GLY A 84 10.31 19.96 -3.14
N LEU A 85 9.49 19.07 -2.60
CA LEU A 85 8.26 19.41 -1.90
C LEU A 85 8.51 20.27 -0.64
N ALA A 86 9.58 19.99 0.11
CA ALA A 86 9.96 20.79 1.28
C ALA A 86 10.28 22.25 0.88
N HIS A 87 11.00 22.43 -0.23
CA HIS A 87 11.32 23.76 -0.74
C HIS A 87 10.08 24.48 -1.26
N ALA A 88 9.17 23.76 -1.95
CA ALA A 88 7.91 24.34 -2.43
C ALA A 88 7.03 24.86 -1.27
N ILE A 89 6.94 24.12 -0.15
CA ILE A 89 6.29 24.62 1.07
C ILE A 89 7.01 25.86 1.60
N GLN A 90 8.34 25.80 1.75
CA GLN A 90 9.11 26.89 2.34
C GLN A 90 8.97 28.20 1.55
N GLN A 91 8.82 28.11 0.23
CA GLN A 91 8.60 29.27 -0.65
C GLN A 91 7.12 29.68 -0.76
N GLY A 92 6.20 29.03 -0.03
CA GLY A 92 4.76 29.33 -0.07
C GLY A 92 4.07 28.88 -1.36
N ARG A 93 4.74 28.16 -2.25
CA ARG A 93 4.17 27.62 -3.50
C ARG A 93 3.21 26.45 -3.25
N VAL A 94 3.37 25.77 -2.11
CA VAL A 94 2.47 24.69 -1.66
C VAL A 94 2.06 24.97 -0.22
N GLN A 95 0.76 24.98 0.02
CA GLN A 95 0.20 25.07 1.36
C GLN A 95 -0.08 23.67 1.89
N PHE A 96 0.60 23.28 2.98
CA PHE A 96 0.42 21.97 3.57
C PHE A 96 -0.52 22.02 4.77
N HIS A 97 -1.52 21.14 4.76
CA HIS A 97 -2.55 21.00 5.77
C HIS A 97 -2.46 19.60 6.37
N GLN A 98 -1.97 19.48 7.60
CA GLN A 98 -1.96 18.19 8.29
C GLN A 98 -3.34 17.89 8.92
N GLU A 99 -4.34 17.66 8.07
CA GLU A 99 -5.74 17.53 8.47
C GLU A 99 -6.48 16.43 7.69
N GLN A 100 -7.72 16.17 8.11
CA GLN A 100 -8.66 15.31 7.39
C GLN A 100 -9.73 16.16 6.69
N VAL A 101 -10.01 15.83 5.44
CA VAL A 101 -11.21 16.33 4.74
C VAL A 101 -12.43 15.58 5.28
N VAL A 102 -13.41 16.32 5.82
CA VAL A 102 -14.65 15.76 6.38
C VAL A 102 -15.86 15.97 5.47
N GLY A 103 -15.74 16.84 4.47
CA GLY A 103 -16.81 17.10 3.50
C GLY A 103 -16.29 17.74 2.22
N ILE A 104 -17.00 17.48 1.12
CA ILE A 104 -16.86 18.19 -0.15
C ILE A 104 -18.24 18.68 -0.57
N HIS A 105 -18.34 19.95 -0.89
CA HIS A 105 -19.56 20.59 -1.36
C HIS A 105 -19.28 21.30 -2.68
N PRO A 106 -20.26 21.40 -3.60
CA PRO A 106 -20.18 22.40 -4.66
C PRO A 106 -19.95 23.75 -4.00
N ALA A 107 -19.03 24.56 -4.54
CA ALA A 107 -18.98 25.95 -4.10
C ALA A 107 -20.30 26.58 -4.58
N ALA A 108 -21.24 26.80 -3.67
CA ALA A 108 -22.45 27.52 -4.01
C ALA A 108 -22.03 28.86 -4.61
N THR A 109 -22.64 29.22 -5.74
CA THR A 109 -22.44 30.51 -6.40
C THR A 109 -22.88 31.63 -5.45
N GLU A 110 -22.01 32.03 -4.53
CA GLU A 110 -22.11 33.33 -3.89
C GLU A 110 -21.76 34.35 -4.97
N SER A 111 -22.79 34.63 -5.79
CA SER A 111 -23.01 35.82 -6.61
C SER A 111 -21.78 36.70 -6.88
N HIS A 112 -20.93 36.27 -7.82
CA HIS A 112 -20.05 37.18 -8.55
C HIS A 112 -20.05 36.79 -10.03
N HIS A 113 -20.32 37.77 -10.89
CA HIS A 113 -20.32 37.69 -12.35
C HIS A 113 -18.90 37.57 -12.91
N ASP A 114 -18.16 36.53 -12.52
CA ASP A 114 -16.90 36.21 -13.18
C ASP A 114 -16.72 34.70 -13.33
N ASN A 115 -16.14 34.28 -14.44
CA ASN A 115 -15.98 32.87 -14.83
C ASN A 115 -14.92 32.11 -13.98
N ASP A 116 -14.44 32.71 -12.89
CA ASP A 116 -13.36 32.21 -12.03
C ASP A 116 -13.87 31.71 -10.66
N ASN A 117 -15.14 31.31 -10.56
CA ASN A 117 -15.66 30.75 -9.32
C ASN A 117 -15.13 29.31 -9.09
N PRO A 118 -14.58 29.00 -7.90
CA PRO A 118 -14.04 27.68 -7.59
C PRO A 118 -15.14 26.62 -7.68
N LEU A 119 -14.82 25.43 -8.19
CA LEU A 119 -15.82 24.37 -8.38
C LEU A 119 -16.19 23.63 -7.09
N HIS A 120 -15.23 23.54 -6.16
CA HIS A 120 -15.35 22.72 -4.96
C HIS A 120 -15.01 23.50 -3.70
N CYS A 121 -15.76 23.22 -2.63
CA CYS A 121 -15.45 23.65 -1.27
C CYS A 121 -15.14 22.41 -0.42
N LEU A 122 -13.90 22.27 0.03
CA LEU A 122 -13.45 21.23 0.95
C LEU A 122 -13.60 21.73 2.39
N GLN A 123 -14.29 20.96 3.23
CA GLN A 123 -14.35 21.19 4.67
C GLN A 123 -13.30 20.34 5.37
N LEU A 124 -12.39 20.99 6.09
CA LEU A 124 -11.41 20.30 6.93
C LEU A 124 -11.97 20.04 8.33
N GLN A 125 -11.37 19.09 9.05
CA GLN A 125 -11.79 18.71 10.39
C GLN A 125 -11.71 19.88 11.38
N SER A 126 -10.79 20.83 11.20
CA SER A 126 -10.72 22.06 12.00
C SER A 126 -11.89 23.02 11.80
N GLY A 127 -12.73 22.79 10.78
CA GLY A 127 -13.78 23.71 10.34
C GLY A 127 -13.32 24.69 9.26
N GLN A 128 -12.03 24.71 8.91
CA GLN A 128 -11.52 25.49 7.77
C GLN A 128 -12.19 25.03 6.47
N ARG A 129 -12.48 25.99 5.59
CA ARG A 129 -12.99 25.74 4.24
C ARG A 129 -11.97 26.17 3.20
N LEU A 130 -11.66 25.27 2.26
CA LEU A 130 -10.77 25.53 1.12
C LEU A 130 -11.59 25.50 -0.16
N HIS A 131 -11.50 26.56 -0.95
CA HIS A 131 -12.17 26.65 -2.24
C HIS A 131 -11.17 26.34 -3.34
N VAL A 132 -11.46 25.34 -4.18
CA VAL A 132 -10.53 24.82 -5.19
C VAL A 132 -11.25 24.49 -6.50
N ASP A 133 -10.55 24.64 -7.61
CA ASP A 133 -11.05 24.26 -8.94
C ASP A 133 -10.95 22.76 -9.20
N GLN A 134 -9.92 22.12 -8.64
CA GLN A 134 -9.60 20.71 -8.89
C GLN A 134 -9.20 19.99 -7.61
N VAL A 135 -9.57 18.71 -7.54
CA VAL A 135 -9.21 17.82 -6.43
C VAL A 135 -8.52 16.59 -6.99
N TRP A 136 -7.29 16.33 -6.56
CA TRP A 136 -6.54 15.11 -6.92
C TRP A 136 -6.51 14.15 -5.74
N LEU A 137 -7.03 12.94 -5.93
CA LEU A 137 -7.09 11.92 -4.88
C LEU A 137 -5.84 11.01 -4.94
N ALA A 138 -4.81 11.39 -4.19
CA ALA A 138 -3.60 10.59 -3.99
C ALA A 138 -3.70 9.68 -2.74
N THR A 139 -4.85 9.04 -2.52
CA THR A 139 -5.18 8.30 -1.29
C THR A 139 -4.71 6.83 -1.27
N GLY A 140 -4.09 6.36 -2.35
CA GLY A 140 -3.60 5.00 -2.49
C GLY A 140 -4.72 4.00 -2.81
N PHE A 141 -4.59 2.78 -2.28
CA PHE A 141 -5.52 1.67 -2.54
C PHE A 141 -6.31 1.29 -1.30
N GLU A 142 -7.43 0.61 -1.51
CA GLU A 142 -8.26 0.05 -0.45
C GLU A 142 -7.53 -1.01 0.39
N ARG A 143 -8.04 -1.20 1.62
CA ARG A 143 -7.42 -2.09 2.62
C ARG A 143 -7.91 -3.54 2.54
N HIS A 144 -8.91 -3.85 1.71
CA HIS A 144 -9.34 -5.22 1.46
C HIS A 144 -8.46 -5.89 0.39
N ALA A 145 -8.64 -7.21 0.24
CA ALA A 145 -7.98 -7.98 -0.80
C ALA A 145 -8.26 -7.36 -2.19
N PRO A 146 -7.25 -7.13 -3.04
CA PRO A 146 -7.47 -6.57 -4.38
C PRO A 146 -8.01 -7.63 -5.35
N GLY A 147 -8.50 -7.19 -6.51
CA GLY A 147 -8.81 -8.10 -7.63
C GLY A 147 -10.27 -8.13 -8.10
N GLY A 148 -11.14 -7.31 -7.51
CA GLY A 148 -12.49 -7.07 -8.01
C GLY A 148 -13.33 -8.34 -8.14
N GLN A 149 -14.20 -8.39 -9.15
CA GLN A 149 -15.16 -9.50 -9.32
C GLN A 149 -14.47 -10.86 -9.48
N VAL A 150 -13.38 -10.95 -10.24
CA VAL A 150 -12.67 -12.22 -10.46
C VAL A 150 -12.22 -12.82 -9.12
N VAL A 151 -11.62 -12.02 -8.25
CA VAL A 151 -11.14 -12.52 -6.96
C VAL A 151 -12.30 -12.74 -5.99
N HIS A 152 -13.19 -11.76 -5.83
CA HIS A 152 -14.20 -11.80 -4.79
C HIS A 152 -15.39 -12.71 -5.12
N HIS A 153 -15.83 -12.72 -6.37
CA HIS A 153 -16.96 -13.55 -6.79
C HIS A 153 -16.46 -14.91 -7.29
N ASP A 154 -15.70 -14.94 -8.39
CA ASP A 154 -15.38 -16.21 -9.06
C ASP A 154 -14.50 -17.13 -8.21
N LEU A 155 -13.48 -16.56 -7.54
CA LEU A 155 -12.52 -17.36 -6.76
C LEU A 155 -12.97 -17.60 -5.32
N MET A 156 -13.37 -16.55 -4.59
CA MET A 156 -13.73 -16.68 -3.18
C MET A 156 -15.14 -17.28 -2.98
N GLN A 157 -16.15 -16.79 -3.72
CA GLN A 157 -17.54 -17.22 -3.51
C GLN A 157 -17.88 -18.48 -4.32
N GLU A 158 -17.67 -18.46 -5.63
CA GLU A 158 -18.08 -19.56 -6.53
C GLU A 158 -17.14 -20.76 -6.44
N ALA A 159 -15.82 -20.52 -6.54
CA ALA A 159 -14.84 -21.61 -6.45
C ALA A 159 -14.55 -22.06 -5.01
N GLY A 160 -15.00 -21.28 -4.01
CA GLY A 160 -14.86 -21.56 -2.58
C GLY A 160 -13.41 -21.58 -2.09
N LEU A 161 -12.53 -20.75 -2.67
CA LEU A 161 -11.14 -20.70 -2.23
C LEU A 161 -11.01 -20.11 -0.81
N PRO A 162 -10.16 -20.68 0.05
CA PRO A 162 -10.14 -20.35 1.47
C PRO A 162 -9.64 -18.92 1.71
N VAL A 163 -10.37 -18.19 2.54
CA VAL A 163 -10.02 -16.83 2.99
C VAL A 163 -10.09 -16.74 4.51
N SER A 164 -9.40 -15.77 5.07
CA SER A 164 -9.48 -15.47 6.50
C SER A 164 -10.83 -14.84 6.85
N ASP A 165 -11.58 -15.44 7.78
CA ASP A 165 -12.82 -14.85 8.30
C ASP A 165 -12.62 -13.48 8.97
N TYR A 166 -11.40 -13.20 9.46
CA TYR A 166 -11.06 -11.94 10.10
C TYR A 166 -10.92 -10.77 9.11
N CYS A 167 -10.37 -11.02 7.92
CA CYS A 167 -9.96 -9.92 7.02
C CYS A 167 -10.25 -10.14 5.53
N GLY A 168 -10.77 -11.30 5.13
CA GLY A 168 -11.12 -11.62 3.75
C GLY A 168 -9.91 -11.84 2.82
N TYR A 169 -8.69 -11.97 3.36
CA TYR A 169 -7.50 -12.25 2.55
C TYR A 169 -7.32 -13.75 2.30
N PRO A 170 -6.72 -14.15 1.16
CA PRO A 170 -6.41 -15.54 0.85
C PRO A 170 -5.63 -16.25 1.96
N LEU A 171 -6.04 -17.49 2.28
CA LEU A 171 -5.25 -18.42 3.05
C LEU A 171 -4.48 -19.32 2.07
N VAL A 172 -3.16 -19.15 2.04
CA VAL A 172 -2.27 -19.83 1.09
C VAL A 172 -1.20 -20.61 1.84
N ASN A 173 -0.59 -21.59 1.17
CA ASN A 173 0.56 -22.29 1.75
C ASN A 173 1.86 -21.45 1.66
N ALA A 174 2.95 -22.01 2.17
CA ALA A 174 4.28 -21.39 2.15
C ALA A 174 4.79 -21.04 0.73
N HIS A 175 4.25 -21.69 -0.31
CA HIS A 175 4.55 -21.44 -1.72
C HIS A 175 3.62 -20.41 -2.38
N LEU A 176 2.72 -19.80 -1.59
CA LEU A 176 1.69 -18.86 -2.04
C LEU A 176 0.67 -19.50 -3.00
N GLU A 177 0.53 -20.82 -2.97
CA GLU A 177 -0.51 -21.53 -3.69
C GLU A 177 -1.82 -21.43 -2.90
N TRP A 178 -2.84 -20.84 -3.51
CA TRP A 178 -4.16 -20.66 -2.93
C TRP A 178 -5.01 -21.92 -3.04
N THR A 179 -4.79 -22.72 -4.08
CA THR A 179 -5.50 -23.98 -4.32
C THR A 179 -4.91 -25.18 -3.57
N HIS A 180 -3.94 -24.97 -2.67
CA HIS A 180 -3.13 -26.04 -2.09
C HIS A 180 -3.90 -27.12 -1.32
N ASN A 181 -5.08 -26.77 -0.79
CA ASN A 181 -5.96 -27.68 -0.05
C ASN A 181 -7.10 -28.26 -0.91
N HIS A 182 -7.17 -27.91 -2.20
CA HIS A 182 -8.17 -28.45 -3.11
C HIS A 182 -7.60 -29.68 -3.83
N HIS A 183 -8.32 -30.81 -3.71
CA HIS A 183 -7.86 -32.08 -4.27
C HIS A 183 -7.77 -32.00 -5.80
N PRO A 184 -6.65 -32.42 -6.42
CA PRO A 184 -6.44 -32.35 -7.88
C PRO A 184 -7.43 -33.20 -8.71
N GLN A 185 -8.29 -33.99 -8.06
CA GLN A 185 -9.33 -34.79 -8.73
C GLN A 185 -10.47 -33.95 -9.32
N GLN A 186 -10.54 -32.64 -9.04
CA GLN A 186 -11.55 -31.74 -9.60
C GLN A 186 -11.07 -30.91 -10.81
N GLY A 187 -9.92 -31.22 -11.42
CA GLY A 187 -9.43 -30.49 -12.60
C GLY A 187 -9.15 -29.00 -12.36
N LYS A 188 -9.06 -28.56 -11.10
CA LYS A 188 -8.74 -27.19 -10.73
C LYS A 188 -7.23 -26.97 -10.88
N GLY A 189 -6.85 -26.01 -11.73
CA GLY A 189 -5.45 -25.61 -11.93
C GLY A 189 -4.85 -24.98 -10.67
N ARG A 190 -3.52 -24.90 -10.63
CA ARG A 190 -2.78 -24.28 -9.50
C ARG A 190 -2.90 -22.76 -9.59
N ILE A 191 -3.48 -22.15 -8.57
CA ILE A 191 -3.59 -20.69 -8.47
C ILE A 191 -2.60 -20.21 -7.43
N PHE A 192 -1.68 -19.34 -7.85
CA PHE A 192 -0.72 -18.67 -6.97
C PHE A 192 -1.06 -17.21 -6.81
N VAL A 193 -0.74 -16.65 -5.65
CA VAL A 193 -0.99 -15.24 -5.35
C VAL A 193 0.32 -14.49 -5.04
N MET A 194 0.32 -13.20 -5.35
CA MET A 194 1.38 -12.26 -5.03
C MET A 194 0.78 -10.90 -4.71
N GLY A 195 1.61 -9.92 -4.34
CA GLY A 195 1.08 -8.59 -4.01
C GLY A 195 0.27 -8.61 -2.72
N GLY A 196 -0.77 -7.76 -2.66
CA GLY A 196 -1.67 -7.71 -1.50
C GLY A 196 -2.36 -9.05 -1.19
N LEU A 197 -2.63 -9.90 -2.19
CA LEU A 197 -3.25 -11.20 -1.97
C LEU A 197 -2.36 -12.19 -1.18
N ALA A 198 -1.05 -11.99 -1.20
CA ALA A 198 -0.08 -12.81 -0.48
C ALA A 198 0.36 -12.21 0.87
N GLU A 199 -0.21 -11.07 1.28
CA GLU A 199 0.36 -10.28 2.38
C GLU A 199 0.30 -10.98 3.73
N LEU A 200 -0.68 -11.86 3.95
CA LEU A 200 -0.71 -12.69 5.16
C LEU A 200 0.54 -13.57 5.28
N GLU A 201 1.15 -13.98 4.17
CA GLU A 201 2.28 -14.91 4.15
C GLU A 201 3.64 -14.23 3.88
N LEU A 202 3.64 -13.10 3.17
CA LEU A 202 4.83 -12.31 2.86
C LEU A 202 5.10 -11.16 3.82
N GLY A 203 4.07 -10.66 4.51
CA GLY A 203 4.17 -9.53 5.43
C GLY A 203 4.06 -8.16 4.74
N PRO A 204 4.50 -7.09 5.42
CA PRO A 204 4.26 -5.69 5.03
C PRO A 204 4.76 -5.29 3.64
N SER A 205 5.83 -5.94 3.16
CA SER A 205 6.46 -5.66 1.86
C SER A 205 5.71 -6.25 0.67
N ALA A 206 4.68 -7.07 0.89
CA ALA A 206 4.00 -7.84 -0.15
C ALA A 206 3.47 -6.95 -1.30
N ARG A 207 2.99 -5.75 -0.98
CA ARG A 207 2.44 -4.78 -1.94
C ARG A 207 3.51 -3.99 -2.71
N ASN A 208 4.79 -4.14 -2.39
CA ASN A 208 5.89 -3.44 -3.05
C ASN A 208 6.56 -4.34 -4.11
N ILE A 209 7.38 -3.76 -4.99
CA ILE A 209 8.16 -4.53 -5.98
C ILE A 209 9.11 -5.52 -5.28
N ALA A 210 9.63 -5.16 -4.10
CA ALA A 210 10.39 -6.11 -3.28
C ALA A 210 9.54 -7.34 -2.91
N GLY A 211 8.29 -7.15 -2.49
CA GLY A 211 7.35 -8.24 -2.21
C GLY A 211 7.07 -9.13 -3.43
N ALA A 212 7.01 -8.55 -4.64
CA ALA A 212 6.89 -9.34 -5.87
C ALA A 212 8.10 -10.28 -6.09
N ARG A 213 9.32 -9.82 -5.77
CA ARG A 213 10.52 -10.67 -5.83
C ARG A 213 10.46 -11.79 -4.79
N LEU A 214 10.06 -11.48 -3.56
CA LEU A 214 9.87 -12.50 -2.50
C LEU A 214 8.81 -13.53 -2.87
N ALA A 215 7.72 -13.10 -3.50
CA ALA A 215 6.68 -14.00 -3.99
C ALA A 215 7.23 -14.94 -5.07
N ALA A 216 7.98 -14.39 -6.03
CA ALA A 216 8.57 -15.16 -7.12
C ALA A 216 9.51 -16.27 -6.60
N GLU A 217 10.36 -15.98 -5.60
CA GLU A 217 11.22 -16.99 -4.98
C GLU A 217 10.41 -18.19 -4.43
N ARG A 218 9.29 -17.93 -3.76
CA ARG A 218 8.45 -18.98 -3.16
C ARG A 218 7.63 -19.76 -4.17
N ILE A 219 7.11 -19.07 -5.19
CA ILE A 219 6.31 -19.68 -6.27
C ILE A 219 7.19 -20.57 -7.14
N VAL A 220 8.39 -20.12 -7.52
CA VAL A 220 9.33 -20.93 -8.32
C VAL A 220 9.75 -22.18 -7.57
N ALA A 221 10.00 -22.07 -6.25
CA ALA A 221 10.30 -23.23 -5.41
C ALA A 221 9.18 -24.29 -5.40
N ALA A 222 7.93 -23.92 -5.71
CA ALA A 222 6.80 -24.84 -5.82
C ALA A 222 6.78 -25.67 -7.11
N GLY A 223 7.56 -25.27 -8.12
CA GLY A 223 7.72 -25.97 -9.40
C GLY A 223 8.97 -26.84 -9.48
N VAL A 224 9.96 -26.58 -8.62
CA VAL A 224 11.18 -27.39 -8.52
C VAL A 224 10.91 -28.53 -7.53
N GLN A 225 10.39 -29.66 -8.02
CA GLN A 225 10.41 -30.88 -7.21
C GLN A 225 11.86 -31.39 -7.08
N PRO A 226 12.30 -31.85 -5.89
CA PRO A 226 13.56 -32.58 -5.81
C PRO A 226 13.44 -33.85 -6.66
N THR A 227 14.30 -33.95 -7.68
CA THR A 227 14.52 -35.17 -8.47
C THR A 227 15.07 -36.28 -7.59
#